data_AF-X1VKD0-F1
#
_entry.id   AF-X1VKD0-F1
#
_cell.length_a   1.000
_cell.length_b   1.000
_cell.length_c   1.000
_cell.angle_alpha   90.00
_cell.angle_beta   90.00
_cell.angle_gamma   90.00
#
_symmetry.space_group_name_H-M   'P 1'
#
loop_
_entity.id
_entity.type
_entity.pdbx_description
1 polymer ?
#
loop_
_entity_poly.entity_id
_entity_poly.type
_entity_poly.pdbx_seq_one_letter_code
_entity_poly.pdbx_strand_id
1 'polypeptide(L)'
;KKGKPGDLYKLELEDLKPSKDFSSSHGIGIATAFGLGQRLGYRMPKSVSIYAVNIKDNSTFGEECTEEVKERLPFIAKQIIEKEKL
;
A
#
# COMPACT_ATOMS: atom_id res chain seq x y z
N LYS A 1 -9.72 4.42 -15.94
CA LYS A 1 -9.81 5.83 -15.49
C LYS A 1 -8.68 6.07 -14.50
N LYS A 2 -7.96 7.20 -14.58
CA LYS A 2 -7.01 7.57 -13.50
C LYS A 2 -7.83 7.83 -12.23
N GLY A 3 -7.43 7.23 -11.11
CA GLY A 3 -8.09 7.51 -9.84
C GLY A 3 -7.73 8.91 -9.32
N LYS A 4 -8.49 9.38 -8.34
CA LYS A 4 -8.33 10.70 -7.70
C LYS A 4 -7.52 10.55 -6.41
N PRO A 5 -6.79 11.60 -5.98
CA PRO A 5 -6.20 11.63 -4.65
C PRO A 5 -7.25 11.32 -3.58
N GLY A 6 -6.91 10.43 -2.63
CA GLY A 6 -7.83 9.96 -1.60
C GLY A 6 -8.79 8.84 -2.02
N ASP A 7 -8.68 8.30 -3.25
CA ASP A 7 -9.35 7.05 -3.63
C ASP A 7 -8.67 5.86 -2.95
N LEU A 8 -9.47 4.97 -2.36
CA LEU A 8 -9.04 3.74 -1.69
C LEU A 8 -9.22 2.54 -2.63
N TYR A 9 -8.19 1.71 -2.73
CA TYR A 9 -8.19 0.44 -3.47
C TYR A 9 -7.79 -0.70 -2.55
N LYS A 10 -8.41 -1.87 -2.73
CA LYS A 10 -7.90 -3.13 -2.20
C LYS A 10 -7.12 -3.81 -3.31
N LEU A 11 -5.89 -4.21 -3.01
CA LEU A 11 -4.99 -4.91 -3.92
C LEU A 11 -4.70 -6.29 -3.35
N GLU A 12 -4.48 -7.24 -4.24
CA GLU A 12 -3.92 -8.53 -3.92
C GLU A 12 -2.39 -8.52 -4.17
N LEU A 13 -1.66 -9.49 -3.63
CA LEU A 13 -0.20 -9.56 -3.83
C LEU A 13 0.16 -9.68 -5.31
N GLU A 14 -0.70 -10.31 -6.11
CA GLU A 14 -0.54 -10.52 -7.54
C GLU A 14 -0.70 -9.24 -8.36
N ASP A 15 -1.42 -8.24 -7.83
CA ASP A 15 -1.56 -6.92 -8.47
C ASP A 15 -0.25 -6.12 -8.41
N LEU A 16 0.64 -6.47 -7.49
CA LEU A 16 1.88 -5.77 -7.22
C LEU A 16 3.00 -6.35 -8.09
N LYS A 17 3.24 -5.68 -9.22
CA LYS A 17 4.35 -6.04 -10.11
C LYS A 17 5.68 -5.98 -9.36
N PRO A 18 6.62 -6.90 -9.65
CA PRO A 18 7.99 -6.79 -9.15
C PRO A 18 8.57 -5.42 -9.51
N SER A 19 9.06 -4.71 -8.50
CA SER A 19 9.73 -3.43 -8.72
C SER A 19 10.99 -3.64 -9.56
N LYS A 20 11.20 -2.76 -10.54
CA LYS A 20 12.42 -2.76 -11.38
C LYS A 20 13.54 -1.92 -10.77
N ASP A 21 13.19 -1.04 -9.84
CA ASP A 21 14.09 -0.04 -9.27
C ASP A 21 14.57 -0.48 -7.89
N PHE A 22 15.75 -1.10 -7.85
CA PHE A 22 16.40 -1.60 -6.63
C PHE A 22 17.35 -0.58 -5.97
N SER A 23 17.16 0.72 -6.23
CA SER A 23 18.08 1.76 -5.74
C SER A 23 18.09 1.93 -4.22
N SER A 24 17.15 1.30 -3.50
CA SER A 24 17.09 1.27 -2.03
C SER A 24 16.42 -0.01 -1.52
N SER A 25 16.49 -0.26 -0.21
CA SER A 25 15.71 -1.32 0.45
C SER A 25 14.19 -1.12 0.31
N HIS A 26 13.73 0.13 0.25
CA HIS A 26 12.36 0.48 -0.16
C HIS A 26 12.07 0.19 -1.64
N GLY A 27 13.10 -0.04 -2.44
CA GLY A 27 13.01 -0.47 -3.83
C GLY A 27 12.71 -1.96 -3.99
N ILE A 28 12.77 -2.78 -2.93
CA ILE A 28 12.28 -4.16 -2.99
C ILE A 28 10.76 -4.14 -2.80
N GLY A 29 10.01 -4.43 -3.88
CA GLY A 29 8.55 -4.49 -3.84
C GLY A 29 8.04 -5.52 -2.83
N ILE A 30 6.91 -5.22 -2.18
CA ILE A 30 6.35 -6.06 -1.11
C ILE A 30 6.07 -7.51 -1.55
N ALA A 31 5.64 -7.72 -2.80
CA ALA A 31 5.44 -9.06 -3.35
C ALA A 31 6.74 -9.86 -3.39
N THR A 32 7.86 -9.21 -3.77
CA THR A 32 9.20 -9.81 -3.77
C THR A 32 9.64 -10.15 -2.35
N ALA A 33 9.49 -9.22 -1.40
CA ALA A 33 9.86 -9.44 -0.01
C ALA A 33 9.06 -10.58 0.64
N PHE A 34 7.75 -10.63 0.37
CA PHE A 34 6.87 -11.69 0.86
C PHE A 34 7.27 -13.07 0.31
N GLY A 35 7.54 -13.17 -1.00
CA GLY A 35 8.01 -14.40 -1.63
C GLY A 35 9.40 -14.85 -1.13
N LEU A 36 10.30 -13.91 -0.86
CA LEU A 36 11.61 -14.21 -0.28
C LEU A 36 11.46 -14.83 1.12
N GLY A 37 10.63 -14.24 1.98
CA GLY A 37 10.41 -14.78 3.33
C GLY A 37 9.87 -16.20 3.34
N GLN A 38 8.95 -16.53 2.42
CA GLN A 38 8.47 -17.90 2.22
C GLN A 38 9.61 -18.86 1.82
N ARG A 39 10.44 -18.47 0.85
CA ARG A 39 11.56 -19.30 0.34
C ARG A 39 12.64 -19.54 1.41
N LEU A 40 12.83 -18.59 2.32
CA LEU A 40 13.75 -18.71 3.44
C LEU A 40 13.18 -19.52 4.63
N GLY A 41 11.93 -19.99 4.53
CA GLY A 41 11.28 -20.81 5.56
C GLY A 41 10.80 -20.02 6.78
N TYR A 42 10.62 -18.71 6.66
CA TYR A 42 10.05 -17.92 7.76
C TYR A 42 8.56 -18.23 7.97
N ARG A 43 8.08 -18.01 9.19
CA ARG A 43 6.64 -18.05 9.50
C ARG A 43 5.97 -16.84 8.88
N MET A 44 5.26 -17.06 7.78
CA MET A 44 4.54 -15.99 7.07
C MET A 44 3.09 -15.85 7.56
N PRO A 45 2.50 -14.65 7.48
CA PRO A 45 1.06 -14.46 7.69
C PRO A 45 0.23 -15.32 6.75
N LYS A 46 -0.89 -15.87 7.25
CA LYS A 46 -1.83 -16.67 6.43
C LYS A 46 -2.73 -15.81 5.55
N SER A 47 -2.95 -14.56 5.94
CA SER A 47 -3.79 -13.59 5.24
C SER A 47 -3.09 -12.24 5.24
N VAL A 48 -3.09 -11.59 4.08
CA VAL A 48 -2.53 -10.24 3.88
C VAL A 48 -3.58 -9.42 3.14
N SER A 49 -4.00 -8.31 3.72
CA SER A 49 -4.87 -7.33 3.05
C SER A 49 -4.05 -6.10 2.71
N ILE A 50 -3.99 -5.74 1.43
CA ILE A 50 -3.24 -4.56 0.97
C ILE A 50 -4.22 -3.47 0.56
N TYR A 51 -4.08 -2.31 1.19
CA TYR A 51 -4.87 -1.13 0.88
C TYR A 51 -3.98 -0.03 0.33
N ALA A 52 -4.32 0.47 -0.85
CA ALA A 52 -3.61 1.58 -1.49
C ALA A 52 -4.51 2.82 -1.51
N VAL A 53 -3.92 3.97 -1.20
CA VAL A 53 -4.57 5.28 -1.31
C VAL A 53 -3.88 6.06 -2.41
N ASN A 54 -4.64 6.54 -3.39
CA ASN A 54 -4.08 7.40 -4.42
C ASN A 54 -3.63 8.74 -3.84
N ILE A 55 -2.47 9.19 -4.27
CA ILE A 55 -1.84 10.45 -3.84
C ILE A 55 -1.77 11.44 -5.00
N LYS A 56 -1.56 12.71 -4.66
CA LYS A 56 -1.32 13.79 -5.63
C LYS A 56 0.17 14.03 -5.89
N ASP A 57 0.99 13.95 -4.84
CA ASP A 57 2.41 14.28 -4.88
C ASP A 57 3.21 13.39 -3.89
N ASN A 58 4.34 12.85 -4.36
CA ASN A 58 5.33 12.10 -3.58
C ASN A 58 6.76 12.63 -3.72
N SER A 59 6.93 13.76 -4.40
CA SER A 59 8.22 14.35 -4.75
C SER A 59 8.59 15.55 -3.89
N THR A 60 7.58 16.22 -3.34
CA THR A 60 7.78 17.29 -2.35
C THR A 60 8.05 16.69 -0.98
N PHE A 61 9.17 17.07 -0.36
CA PHE A 61 9.51 16.65 1.00
C PHE A 61 8.62 17.34 2.03
N GLY A 62 8.06 16.58 2.96
CA GLY A 62 7.21 17.08 4.03
C GLY A 62 6.74 15.95 4.94
N GLU A 63 6.13 16.33 6.06
CA GLU A 63 5.64 15.38 7.07
C GLU A 63 4.12 15.16 6.98
N GLU A 64 3.42 16.00 6.21
CA GLU A 64 1.96 16.01 6.09
C GLU A 64 1.48 15.39 4.78
N CYS A 65 0.28 14.81 4.78
CA CYS A 65 -0.41 14.43 3.56
C CYS A 65 -0.93 15.67 2.82
N THR A 66 -1.08 15.58 1.49
CA THR A 66 -1.81 16.60 0.72
C THR A 66 -3.25 16.72 1.24
N GLU A 67 -3.81 17.93 1.21
CA GLU A 67 -5.16 18.22 1.72
C GLU A 67 -6.21 17.22 1.19
N GLU A 68 -6.16 16.85 -0.10
CA GLU A 68 -7.11 15.91 -0.70
C GLU A 68 -7.07 14.51 -0.06
N VAL A 69 -5.90 14.07 0.42
CA VAL A 69 -5.76 12.81 1.15
C VAL A 69 -6.16 13.01 2.60
N LYS A 70 -5.69 14.10 3.22
CA LYS A 70 -5.93 14.42 4.63
C LYS A 70 -7.42 14.47 4.97
N GLU A 71 -8.22 15.14 4.15
CA GLU A 71 -9.68 15.23 4.31
C GLU A 71 -10.37 13.86 4.22
N ARG A 72 -9.80 12.93 3.45
CA ARG A 72 -10.37 11.59 3.21
C ARG A 72 -9.94 10.55 4.24
N LEU A 73 -8.83 10.77 4.96
CA LEU A 73 -8.26 9.80 5.91
C LEU A 73 -9.28 9.24 6.93
N PRO A 74 -10.12 10.04 7.61
CA PRO A 74 -11.08 9.51 8.58
C PRO A 74 -12.07 8.52 7.96
N PHE A 75 -12.50 8.79 6.73
CA PHE A 75 -13.41 7.92 5.99
C PHE A 75 -12.70 6.65 5.50
N ILE A 76 -11.47 6.78 4.99
CA ILE A 76 -10.65 5.64 4.56
C ILE A 76 -10.43 4.67 5.73
N ALA A 77 -10.05 5.19 6.90
CA ALA A 77 -9.84 4.39 8.10
C ALA A 77 -11.12 3.63 8.48
N LYS A 78 -12.27 4.32 8.50
CA LYS A 78 -13.58 3.70 8.76
C LYS A 78 -13.89 2.58 7.76
N GLN A 79 -13.66 2.79 6.46
CA GLN A 79 -13.88 1.77 5.44
C GLN A 79 -13.03 0.52 5.64
N ILE A 80 -11.76 0.68 6.04
CA ILE A 80 -10.87 -0.45 6.31
C ILE A 80 -11.35 -1.23 7.53
N ILE A 81 -11.69 -0.53 8.62
CA ILE A 81 -12.21 -1.14 9.85
C ILE A 81 -13.47 -1.95 9.56
N GLU A 82 -14.44 -1.35 8.86
CA GLU A 82 -15.69 -2.04 8.49
C GLU A 82 -15.43 -3.26 7.58
N LYS A 83 -14.52 -3.14 6.62
CA LYS A 83 -14.24 -4.21 5.64
C LYS A 83 -13.48 -5.38 6.26
N GLU A 84 -12.54 -5.10 7.14
CA GLU A 84 -11.72 -6.12 7.82
C GLU A 84 -12.35 -6.59 9.15
N LYS A 85 -13.49 -6.00 9.55
CA LYS A 85 -14.22 -6.31 10.79
C LYS A 85 -13.37 -6.15 12.05
N LEU A 86 -12.61 -5.05 12.10
CA LEU A 86 -11.74 -4.67 13.22
C LEU A 86 -12.46 -3.89 14.32
#